data_AF-A0A5P2G2A6-F1
#
_entry.id   AF-A0A5P2G2A6-F1
#
_cell.length_a   1.000
_cell.length_b   1.000
_cell.length_c   1.000
_cell.angle_alpha   90.00
_cell.angle_beta   90.00
_cell.angle_gamma   90.00
#
_symmetry.space_group_name_H-M   'P 1'
#
loop_
_entity.id
_entity.type
_entity.pdbx_description
1 polymer ?
#
loop_
_entity_poly.entity_id
_entity_poly.type
_entity_poly.pdbx_seq_one_letter_code
_entity_poly.pdbx_strand_id
1 'polypeptide(L)'
;MYPNLYYVFKELFHIDLPALKVINTFGFFVAIAFLICAALIVKELKRRQALGIFTYEDKKVTIGEPATTTELVLNFVLGFAMGYKILGVFVTKGALNNPQEFLFSGQGNFIAGIAVGALFAFLKWQEKNKVKLAKPETRTIRIWPSDRVGDIIMIAAGGGFVGAKIFDNLENWNRFIQDPIGNLLSPSGLTYYGGLIVASLSLWYYFRKHNMRFIDVADALAPILMLSYGLGRIGCQVAGDGDWGIVNTKPKPFSWMPDWFWSYDYAHNVNKEGVPLPNCTWDDYCTHLPQGVFPTPLYEIIVSVILFFFLWSVRKKITTPGKLFGLYLFVNGWERLLIEQIRVNTKYDIFGFHPTQAEIIATVLIVGGALLFFKAKDWIKPTTNHLAKN
;
A
#
# COMPACT_ATOMS: atom_id res chain seq x y z
N MET A 1 -19.09 8.02 7.27
CA MET A 1 -17.73 7.82 6.72
C MET A 1 -16.87 8.99 7.13
N TYR A 2 -15.56 8.81 7.17
CA TYR A 2 -14.61 9.83 7.61
C TYR A 2 -13.57 10.08 6.53
N PRO A 3 -13.67 11.19 5.77
CA PRO A 3 -12.71 11.51 4.72
C PRO A 3 -11.29 11.75 5.24
N ASN A 4 -11.18 12.38 6.41
CA ASN A 4 -9.91 12.71 7.06
C ASN A 4 -10.03 12.60 8.58
N LEU A 5 -8.88 12.66 9.27
CA LEU A 5 -8.83 12.53 10.73
C LEU A 5 -9.55 13.67 11.46
N TYR A 6 -9.72 14.83 10.83
CA TYR A 6 -10.47 15.93 11.43
C TYR A 6 -11.90 15.52 11.80
N TYR A 7 -12.62 14.91 10.87
CA TYR A 7 -14.00 14.49 11.11
C TYR A 7 -14.09 13.34 12.12
N VAL A 8 -13.12 12.43 12.15
CA VAL A 8 -13.02 11.39 13.18
C VAL A 8 -12.96 12.02 14.57
N PHE A 9 -12.05 12.99 14.76
CA PHE A 9 -11.85 13.63 16.06
C PHE A 9 -13.00 14.56 16.46
N LYS A 10 -13.58 15.26 15.48
CA LYS A 10 -14.74 16.12 15.70
C LYS A 10 -15.96 15.33 16.15
N GLU A 11 -16.25 14.20 15.51
CA GLU A 11 -17.45 13.42 15.82
C GLU A 11 -17.27 12.52 17.04
N LEU A 12 -16.18 11.76 17.12
CA LEU A 12 -15.99 10.75 18.19
C LEU A 12 -15.48 11.34 19.50
N PHE A 13 -14.68 12.42 19.44
CA PHE A 13 -14.03 13.00 20.61
C PHE A 13 -14.47 14.43 20.90
N HIS A 14 -15.32 15.03 20.05
CA HIS A 14 -15.75 16.43 20.16
C HIS A 14 -14.58 17.44 20.18
N ILE A 15 -13.49 17.11 19.50
CA ILE A 15 -12.27 17.93 19.42
C ILE A 15 -12.18 18.59 18.04
N ASP A 16 -12.18 19.93 18.00
CA ASP A 16 -12.05 20.72 16.77
C ASP A 16 -10.58 21.05 16.49
N LEU A 17 -9.92 20.22 15.67
CA LEU A 17 -8.52 20.39 15.27
C LEU A 17 -8.37 20.47 13.74
N PRO A 18 -8.55 21.65 13.11
CA PRO A 18 -8.48 21.82 11.66
C PRO A 18 -7.20 21.30 11.01
N ALA A 19 -6.10 21.25 11.76
CA ALA A 19 -4.83 20.66 11.34
C ALA A 19 -4.96 19.20 10.85
N LEU A 20 -5.92 18.45 11.39
CA LEU A 20 -6.15 17.05 11.01
C LEU A 20 -6.81 16.88 9.64
N LYS A 21 -7.26 17.97 8.99
CA LYS A 21 -7.81 17.93 7.62
C LYS A 21 -6.77 17.49 6.58
N VAL A 22 -5.48 17.65 6.89
CA VAL A 22 -4.36 17.25 6.01
C VAL A 22 -4.20 15.73 5.93
N ILE A 23 -4.64 14.99 6.97
CA ILE A 23 -4.43 13.55 7.06
C ILE A 23 -5.72 12.82 6.64
N ASN A 24 -5.77 12.41 5.38
CA ASN A 24 -6.85 11.58 4.86
C ASN A 24 -6.85 10.20 5.52
N THR A 25 -8.03 9.68 5.84
CA THR A 25 -8.17 8.39 6.54
C THR A 25 -7.68 7.22 5.68
N PHE A 26 -7.95 7.24 4.38
CA PHE A 26 -7.43 6.26 3.43
C PHE A 26 -5.90 6.16 3.51
N GLY A 27 -5.22 7.30 3.32
CA GLY A 27 -3.75 7.36 3.38
C GLY A 27 -3.19 6.97 4.75
N PHE A 28 -3.89 7.33 5.84
CA PHE A 28 -3.53 6.94 7.19
C PHE A 28 -3.56 5.42 7.39
N PHE A 29 -4.62 4.73 6.97
CA PHE A 29 -4.69 3.27 7.08
C PHE A 29 -3.71 2.56 6.16
N VAL A 30 -3.44 3.10 4.96
CA VAL A 30 -2.38 2.60 4.08
C VAL A 30 -1.00 2.72 4.76
N ALA A 31 -0.70 3.84 5.41
CA ALA A 31 0.56 4.00 6.15
C ALA A 31 0.69 3.00 7.32
N ILE A 32 -0.39 2.77 8.07
CA ILE A 32 -0.44 1.73 9.10
C ILE A 32 -0.20 0.34 8.49
N ALA A 33 -0.81 0.05 7.35
CA ALA A 33 -0.62 -1.21 6.64
C ALA A 33 0.84 -1.45 6.28
N PHE A 34 1.56 -0.43 5.80
CA PHE A 34 3.00 -0.51 5.54
C PHE A 34 3.80 -0.87 6.79
N LEU A 35 3.52 -0.25 7.93
CA LEU A 35 4.23 -0.52 9.19
C LEU A 35 3.99 -1.93 9.71
N ILE A 36 2.73 -2.38 9.72
CA ILE A 36 2.36 -3.73 10.14
C ILE A 36 2.98 -4.78 9.22
N CYS A 37 2.86 -4.58 7.90
CA CYS A 37 3.43 -5.49 6.92
C CYS A 37 4.96 -5.53 7.02
N ALA A 38 5.64 -4.38 7.16
CA ALA A 38 7.09 -4.34 7.36
C ALA A 38 7.53 -5.21 8.54
N ALA A 39 6.87 -5.07 9.69
CA ALA A 39 7.17 -5.86 10.88
C ALA A 39 6.96 -7.37 10.65
N LEU A 40 5.88 -7.76 9.95
CA LEU A 40 5.62 -9.16 9.62
C LEU A 40 6.60 -9.72 8.59
N ILE A 41 7.01 -8.94 7.60
CA ILE A 41 8.02 -9.33 6.60
C ILE A 41 9.35 -9.57 7.32
N VAL A 42 9.80 -8.65 8.18
CA VAL A 42 11.01 -8.84 8.99
C VAL A 42 10.92 -10.14 9.78
N LYS A 43 9.79 -10.38 10.46
CA LYS A 43 9.58 -11.59 11.28
C LYS A 43 9.62 -12.87 10.45
N GLU A 44 8.99 -12.89 9.29
CA GLU A 44 8.92 -14.07 8.43
C GLU A 44 10.25 -14.32 7.68
N LEU A 45 10.94 -13.27 7.23
CA LEU A 45 12.29 -13.39 6.67
C LEU A 45 13.28 -13.92 7.71
N LYS A 46 13.25 -13.41 8.96
CA LYS A 46 14.08 -13.95 10.05
C LYS A 46 13.83 -15.43 10.32
N ARG A 47 12.56 -15.86 10.30
CA ARG A 47 12.21 -17.28 10.42
C ARG A 47 12.81 -18.11 9.29
N ARG A 48 12.72 -17.65 8.04
CA ARG A 48 13.24 -18.36 6.86
C ARG A 48 14.77 -18.36 6.79
N GLN A 49 15.42 -17.31 7.27
CA GLN A 49 16.87 -17.27 7.47
C GLN A 49 17.31 -18.35 8.48
N ALA A 50 16.60 -18.50 9.60
CA ALA A 50 16.89 -19.55 10.59
C ALA A 50 16.72 -20.97 10.03
N LEU A 51 15.90 -21.14 9.00
CA LEU A 51 15.75 -22.39 8.26
C LEU A 51 16.84 -22.62 7.21
N GLY A 52 17.73 -21.65 6.97
CA GLY A 52 18.80 -21.75 5.97
C GLY A 52 18.34 -21.51 4.52
N ILE A 53 17.12 -20.98 4.33
CA ILE A 53 16.56 -20.69 3.00
C ILE A 53 17.30 -19.54 2.33
N PHE A 54 17.71 -18.55 3.12
CA PHE A 54 18.43 -17.37 2.65
C PHE A 54 19.84 -17.31 3.24
N THR A 55 20.76 -16.72 2.48
CA THR A 55 22.13 -16.42 2.90
C THR A 55 22.30 -14.91 3.15
N TYR A 56 23.41 -14.55 3.79
CA TYR A 56 23.82 -13.15 3.97
C TYR A 56 24.78 -12.70 2.88
N GLU A 57 24.92 -11.39 2.74
CA GLU A 57 25.95 -10.77 1.90
C GLU A 57 26.90 -9.98 2.78
N ASP A 58 28.20 -10.20 2.63
CA ASP A 58 29.23 -9.41 3.28
C ASP A 58 29.41 -8.08 2.54
N LYS A 59 29.13 -6.96 3.22
CA LYS A 59 29.33 -5.62 2.69
C LYS A 59 30.37 -4.89 3.53
N LYS A 60 31.41 -4.39 2.87
CA LYS A 60 32.37 -3.46 3.47
C LYS A 60 31.68 -2.10 3.61
N VAL A 61 31.53 -1.64 4.85
CA VAL A 61 30.97 -0.32 5.17
C VAL A 61 32.01 0.46 5.95
N THR A 62 32.31 1.67 5.50
CA THR A 62 33.17 2.59 6.23
C THR A 62 32.36 3.28 7.32
N ILE A 63 32.79 3.11 8.56
CA ILE A 63 32.15 3.69 9.74
C ILE A 63 33.02 4.85 10.25
N GLY A 64 32.37 5.94 10.64
CA GLY A 64 33.04 7.07 11.29
C GLY A 64 33.51 8.19 10.37
N GLU A 65 33.10 8.19 9.10
CA GLU A 65 33.30 9.33 8.21
C GLU A 65 32.41 10.53 8.62
N PRO A 66 32.92 11.77 8.49
CA PRO A 66 32.09 12.97 8.68
C PRO A 66 30.97 13.03 7.63
N ALA A 67 29.93 13.82 7.92
CA ALA A 67 28.89 14.08 6.94
C ALA A 67 29.50 14.74 5.69
N THR A 68 29.23 14.18 4.52
CA THR A 68 29.68 14.79 3.26
C THR A 68 28.83 16.00 2.91
N THR A 69 29.38 16.96 2.16
CA THR A 69 28.61 18.11 1.66
C THR A 69 27.38 17.66 0.87
N THR A 70 27.52 16.61 0.06
CA THR A 70 26.41 16.03 -0.71
C THR A 70 25.31 15.49 0.21
N GLU A 71 25.66 14.75 1.26
CA GLU A 71 24.65 14.27 2.24
C GLU A 71 23.92 15.44 2.91
N LEU A 72 24.64 16.49 3.31
CA LEU A 72 24.05 17.66 3.96
C LEU A 72 23.13 18.43 3.01
N VAL A 73 23.56 18.66 1.77
CA VAL A 73 22.75 19.34 0.75
C VAL A 73 21.50 18.52 0.41
N LEU A 74 21.62 17.20 0.22
CA LEU A 74 20.46 16.34 -0.04
C LEU A 74 19.45 16.36 1.11
N ASN A 75 19.93 16.27 2.36
CA ASN A 75 19.04 16.36 3.52
C ASN A 75 18.41 17.76 3.66
N PHE A 76 19.15 18.82 3.34
CA PHE A 76 18.60 20.17 3.28
C PHE A 76 17.47 20.27 2.24
N VAL A 77 17.69 19.79 1.02
CA VAL A 77 16.70 19.85 -0.07
C VAL A 77 15.46 19.03 0.29
N LEU A 78 15.63 17.83 0.87
CA LEU A 78 14.51 17.00 1.33
C LEU A 78 13.73 17.70 2.45
N GLY A 79 14.42 18.23 3.47
CA GLY A 79 13.79 18.99 4.54
C GLY A 79 13.12 20.26 4.04
N PHE A 80 13.71 20.93 3.05
CA PHE A 80 13.13 22.11 2.41
C PHE A 80 11.84 21.76 1.69
N ALA A 81 11.80 20.70 0.89
CA ALA A 81 10.59 20.25 0.22
C ALA A 81 9.47 19.92 1.23
N MET A 82 9.81 19.20 2.31
CA MET A 82 8.87 18.88 3.39
C MET A 82 8.37 20.14 4.13
N GLY A 83 9.26 21.07 4.48
CA GLY A 83 8.88 22.32 5.14
C GLY A 83 8.07 23.24 4.25
N TYR A 84 8.47 23.38 2.99
CA TYR A 84 7.82 24.23 2.00
C TYR A 84 6.37 23.82 1.75
N LYS A 85 6.12 22.49 1.69
CA LYS A 85 4.80 21.91 1.46
C LYS A 85 4.08 21.52 2.74
N ILE A 86 4.55 20.48 3.42
CA ILE A 86 3.84 19.83 4.53
C ILE A 86 3.70 20.79 5.70
N LEU A 87 4.80 21.41 6.15
CA LEU A 87 4.72 22.42 7.21
C LEU A 87 4.02 23.71 6.69
N GLY A 88 4.27 24.05 5.42
CA GLY A 88 3.69 25.21 4.75
C GLY A 88 2.16 25.23 4.75
N VAL A 89 1.50 24.07 4.67
CA VAL A 89 0.03 23.95 4.77
C VAL A 89 -0.49 24.53 6.10
N PHE A 90 0.23 24.33 7.20
CA PHE A 90 -0.21 24.79 8.53
C PHE A 90 0.05 26.27 8.79
N VAL A 91 1.02 26.86 8.07
CA VAL A 91 1.43 28.25 8.28
C VAL A 91 0.77 29.20 7.27
N THR A 92 0.37 28.69 6.10
CA THR A 92 -0.21 29.50 5.04
C THR A 92 -1.71 29.70 5.27
N LYS A 93 -2.15 30.98 5.30
CA LYS A 93 -3.56 31.33 5.50
C LYS A 93 -4.43 30.70 4.41
N GLY A 94 -5.51 30.03 4.82
CA GLY A 94 -6.47 29.40 3.91
C GLY A 94 -6.05 28.03 3.35
N ALA A 95 -4.79 27.61 3.51
CA ALA A 95 -4.30 26.34 2.96
C ALA A 95 -4.97 25.10 3.60
N LEU A 96 -5.44 25.21 4.84
CA LEU A 96 -6.18 24.14 5.53
C LEU A 96 -7.62 23.94 5.01
N ASN A 97 -8.16 24.86 4.21
CA ASN A 97 -9.48 24.71 3.62
C ASN A 97 -9.46 23.64 2.51
N ASN A 98 -8.39 23.63 1.70
CA ASN A 98 -8.15 22.59 0.71
C ASN A 98 -6.67 22.15 0.72
N PRO A 99 -6.27 21.30 1.70
CA PRO A 99 -4.87 20.89 1.85
C PRO A 99 -4.31 20.17 0.63
N GLN A 100 -5.13 19.37 -0.05
CA GLN A 100 -4.71 18.59 -1.21
C GLN A 100 -4.33 19.51 -2.38
N GLU A 101 -5.17 20.49 -2.69
CA GLU A 101 -4.85 21.49 -3.73
C GLU A 101 -3.55 22.24 -3.41
N PHE A 102 -3.35 22.66 -2.16
CA PHE A 102 -2.11 23.32 -1.76
C PHE A 102 -0.87 22.41 -1.97
N LEU A 103 -0.94 21.15 -1.53
CA LEU A 103 0.18 20.21 -1.62
C LEU A 103 0.63 19.98 -3.07
N PHE A 104 -0.32 19.87 -4.00
CA PHE A 104 -0.04 19.63 -5.43
C PHE A 104 0.14 20.92 -6.26
N SER A 105 -0.15 22.10 -5.71
CA SER A 105 0.06 23.39 -6.41
C SER A 105 1.55 23.79 -6.51
N GLY A 106 1.84 24.93 -7.14
CA GLY A 106 3.16 25.57 -7.02
C GLY A 106 3.38 26.35 -5.72
N GLN A 107 2.34 26.51 -4.88
CA GLN A 107 2.39 27.34 -3.67
C GLN A 107 3.09 26.64 -2.51
N GLY A 108 3.66 27.41 -1.59
CA GLY A 108 4.33 26.90 -0.41
C GLY A 108 4.88 28.01 0.47
N ASN A 109 5.52 27.62 1.57
CA ASN A 109 6.09 28.57 2.53
C ASN A 109 7.62 28.47 2.55
N PHE A 110 8.30 29.46 1.97
CA PHE A 110 9.77 29.48 1.88
C PHE A 110 10.45 29.49 3.24
N ILE A 111 9.91 30.21 4.22
CA ILE A 111 10.51 30.32 5.57
C ILE A 111 10.45 28.95 6.26
N ALA A 112 9.28 28.30 6.21
CA ALA A 112 9.11 26.94 6.70
C ALA A 112 10.04 25.95 6.00
N GLY A 113 10.19 26.07 4.66
CA GLY A 113 11.13 25.30 3.87
C GLY A 113 12.56 25.45 4.36
N ILE A 114 13.09 26.68 4.45
CA ILE A 114 14.47 26.93 4.90
C ILE A 114 14.67 26.41 6.32
N ALA A 115 13.72 26.65 7.23
CA ALA A 115 13.82 26.21 8.61
C ALA A 115 13.91 24.68 8.75
N VAL A 116 13.02 23.93 8.08
CA VAL A 116 13.02 22.46 8.12
C VAL A 116 14.21 21.89 7.35
N GLY A 117 14.60 22.50 6.24
CA GLY A 117 15.82 22.14 5.48
C GLY A 117 17.07 22.26 6.34
N ALA A 118 17.24 23.40 7.03
CA ALA A 118 18.37 23.61 7.94
C ALA A 118 18.34 22.61 9.10
N LEU A 119 17.16 22.32 9.66
CA LEU A 119 16.99 21.30 10.70
C LEU A 119 17.43 19.92 10.20
N PHE A 120 17.02 19.48 9.02
CA PHE A 120 17.38 18.16 8.49
C PHE A 120 18.88 18.05 8.21
N ALA A 121 19.49 19.07 7.62
CA ALA A 121 20.94 19.12 7.44
C ALA A 121 21.68 19.06 8.79
N PHE A 122 21.21 19.82 9.79
CA PHE A 122 21.77 19.80 11.14
C PHE A 122 21.62 18.43 11.81
N LEU A 123 20.44 17.81 11.75
CA LEU A 123 20.21 16.48 12.29
C LEU A 123 21.11 15.44 11.63
N LYS A 124 21.31 15.52 10.30
CA LYS A 124 22.22 14.63 9.59
C LYS A 124 23.67 14.81 10.01
N TRP A 125 24.11 16.07 10.14
CA TRP A 125 25.42 16.41 10.65
C TRP A 125 25.62 15.89 12.07
N GLN A 126 24.63 16.05 12.95
CA GLN A 126 24.66 15.57 14.33
C GLN A 126 24.73 14.04 14.40
N GLU A 127 23.95 13.32 13.59
CA GLU A 127 23.99 11.86 13.48
C GLU A 127 25.39 11.37 13.12
N LYS A 128 25.98 11.93 12.06
CA LYS A 128 27.33 11.55 11.61
C LYS A 128 28.40 11.89 12.63
N ASN A 129 28.30 13.04 13.29
CA ASN A 129 29.25 13.43 14.33
C ASN A 129 29.19 12.53 15.57
N LYS A 130 28.01 11.99 15.92
CA LYS A 130 27.88 11.03 17.04
C LYS A 130 28.64 9.72 16.81
N VAL A 131 28.77 9.29 15.55
CA VAL A 131 29.43 8.03 15.17
C VAL A 131 30.82 8.28 14.57
N LYS A 132 31.28 9.53 14.51
CA LYS A 132 32.56 9.92 13.91
C LYS A 132 33.71 9.33 14.70
N LEU A 133 34.62 8.66 13.99
CA LEU A 133 35.84 8.10 14.55
C LEU A 133 37.04 8.99 14.20
N ALA A 134 38.09 8.96 15.02
CA ALA A 134 39.33 9.70 14.74
C ALA A 134 39.99 9.26 13.43
N LYS A 135 39.82 7.99 13.06
CA LYS A 135 40.14 7.43 11.74
C LYS A 135 38.96 6.56 11.31
N PRO A 136 38.37 6.77 10.12
CA PRO A 136 37.31 5.91 9.63
C PRO A 136 37.79 4.46 9.50
N GLU A 137 36.98 3.52 9.96
CA GLU A 137 37.28 2.09 9.91
C GLU A 137 36.37 1.39 8.90
N THR A 138 36.96 0.59 8.01
CA THR A 138 36.17 -0.29 7.14
C THR A 138 35.84 -1.56 7.90
N ARG A 139 34.55 -1.77 8.18
CA ARG A 139 34.06 -3.02 8.79
C ARG A 139 33.25 -3.81 7.79
N THR A 140 33.49 -5.12 7.75
CA THR A 140 32.63 -6.04 7.01
C THR A 140 31.41 -6.34 7.86
N ILE A 141 30.24 -5.89 7.41
CA ILE A 141 28.96 -6.23 8.04
C ILE A 141 28.23 -7.26 7.19
N ARG A 142 27.56 -8.19 7.85
CA ARG A 142 26.67 -9.17 7.21
C ARG A 142 25.30 -8.54 7.05
N ILE A 143 24.83 -8.42 5.82
CA ILE A 143 23.49 -7.91 5.51
C ILE A 143 22.61 -9.10 5.18
N TRP A 144 21.56 -9.28 5.98
CA TRP A 144 20.56 -10.31 5.77
C TRP A 144 19.33 -9.77 5.03
N PRO A 145 18.53 -10.64 4.37
CA PRO A 145 17.29 -10.21 3.72
C PRO A 145 16.31 -9.44 4.62
N SER A 146 16.29 -9.72 5.91
CA SER A 146 15.46 -9.03 6.91
C SER A 146 15.89 -7.58 7.13
N ASP A 147 17.16 -7.26 6.88
CA ASP A 147 17.70 -5.91 7.01
C ASP A 147 17.35 -5.07 5.76
N ARG A 148 17.00 -5.75 4.66
CA ARG A 148 16.63 -5.16 3.37
C ARG A 148 15.15 -4.79 3.27
N VAL A 149 14.34 -4.99 4.33
CA VAL A 149 12.89 -4.74 4.27
C VAL A 149 12.57 -3.28 3.96
N GLY A 150 13.36 -2.34 4.48
CA GLY A 150 13.25 -0.92 4.11
C GLY A 150 13.43 -0.72 2.60
N ASP A 151 14.49 -1.28 2.02
CA ASP A 151 14.76 -1.19 0.58
C ASP A 151 13.61 -1.81 -0.24
N ILE A 152 13.10 -2.98 0.18
CA ILE A 152 11.99 -3.68 -0.48
C ILE A 152 10.75 -2.79 -0.52
N ILE A 153 10.39 -2.17 0.61
CA ILE A 153 9.22 -1.29 0.70
C ILE A 153 9.41 -0.05 -0.16
N MET A 154 10.58 0.58 -0.13
CA MET A 154 10.87 1.78 -0.91
C MET A 154 10.85 1.49 -2.42
N ILE A 155 11.43 0.36 -2.86
CA ILE A 155 11.38 -0.08 -4.25
C ILE A 155 9.94 -0.39 -4.68
N ALA A 156 9.17 -1.08 -3.83
CA ALA A 156 7.78 -1.40 -4.12
C ALA A 156 6.91 -0.13 -4.23
N ALA A 157 7.06 0.81 -3.29
CA ALA A 157 6.33 2.07 -3.29
C ALA A 157 6.72 2.94 -4.51
N GLY A 158 8.02 3.10 -4.78
CA GLY A 158 8.50 3.88 -5.92
C GLY A 158 8.11 3.26 -7.26
N GLY A 159 8.39 1.96 -7.45
CA GLY A 159 8.01 1.24 -8.67
C GLY A 159 6.50 1.16 -8.87
N GLY A 160 5.74 1.01 -7.79
CA GLY A 160 4.27 1.01 -7.81
C GLY A 160 3.70 2.36 -8.22
N PHE A 161 4.19 3.45 -7.64
CA PHE A 161 3.74 4.79 -7.99
C PHE A 161 4.10 5.16 -9.44
N VAL A 162 5.36 4.94 -9.83
CA VAL A 162 5.84 5.21 -11.20
C VAL A 162 5.06 4.37 -12.22
N GLY A 163 4.88 3.07 -11.96
CA GLY A 163 4.12 2.20 -12.84
C GLY A 163 2.66 2.61 -12.96
N ALA A 164 2.01 2.96 -11.85
CA ALA A 164 0.61 3.39 -11.86
C ALA A 164 0.40 4.66 -12.68
N LYS A 165 1.33 5.61 -12.59
CA LYS A 165 1.31 6.84 -13.38
C LYS A 165 1.57 6.61 -14.86
N ILE A 166 2.57 5.78 -15.20
CA ILE A 166 2.88 5.50 -16.61
C ILE A 166 1.67 4.86 -17.29
N PHE A 167 1.08 3.84 -16.69
CA PHE A 167 -0.03 3.11 -17.31
C PHE A 167 -1.31 3.94 -17.38
N ASP A 168 -1.62 4.75 -16.36
CA ASP A 168 -2.77 5.67 -16.43
C ASP A 168 -2.66 6.64 -17.63
N ASN A 169 -1.46 7.15 -17.90
CA ASN A 169 -1.23 8.03 -19.05
C ASN A 169 -1.25 7.29 -20.39
N LEU A 170 -0.86 6.01 -20.42
CA LEU A 170 -0.97 5.17 -21.62
C LEU A 170 -2.43 4.80 -21.92
N GLU A 171 -3.21 4.47 -20.89
CA GLU A 171 -4.65 4.16 -21.01
C GLU A 171 -5.43 5.41 -21.43
N ASN A 172 -5.05 6.58 -20.91
CA ASN A 172 -5.69 7.87 -21.18
C ASN A 172 -4.84 8.75 -22.11
N TRP A 173 -4.32 8.18 -23.19
CA TRP A 173 -3.35 8.85 -24.10
C TRP A 173 -3.83 10.21 -24.62
N ASN A 174 -5.11 10.31 -24.99
CA ASN A 174 -5.69 11.57 -25.49
C ASN A 174 -5.68 12.67 -24.42
N ARG A 175 -5.98 12.33 -23.16
CA ARG A 175 -5.92 13.26 -22.03
C ARG A 175 -4.47 13.65 -21.75
N PHE A 176 -3.54 12.70 -21.82
CA PHE A 176 -2.12 12.94 -21.58
C PHE A 176 -1.51 13.91 -22.60
N ILE A 177 -1.79 13.76 -23.90
CA ILE A 177 -1.25 14.65 -24.94
C ILE A 177 -1.70 16.10 -24.75
N GLN A 178 -2.92 16.33 -24.23
CA GLN A 178 -3.47 17.66 -24.06
C GLN A 178 -2.78 18.46 -22.94
N ASP A 179 -2.36 17.79 -21.86
CA ASP A 179 -1.60 18.41 -20.78
C ASP A 179 -0.61 17.41 -20.14
N PRO A 180 0.57 17.20 -20.76
CA PRO A 180 1.50 16.17 -20.30
C PRO A 180 2.03 16.41 -18.88
N ILE A 181 2.33 17.67 -18.54
CA ILE A 181 2.91 18.03 -17.25
C ILE A 181 1.84 17.97 -16.16
N GLY A 182 0.64 18.52 -16.42
CA GLY A 182 -0.45 18.48 -15.45
C GLY A 182 -0.92 17.07 -15.13
N ASN A 183 -1.03 16.18 -16.12
CA ASN A 183 -1.43 14.79 -15.87
C ASN A 183 -0.37 13.98 -15.10
N LEU A 184 0.92 14.20 -15.38
CA LEU A 184 2.01 13.56 -14.63
C LEU A 184 2.06 14.01 -13.17
N LEU A 185 1.83 15.29 -12.91
CA LEU A 185 1.86 15.88 -11.56
C LEU A 185 0.52 15.80 -10.83
N SER A 186 -0.55 15.41 -11.52
CA SER A 186 -1.89 15.34 -10.94
C SER A 186 -1.92 14.37 -9.74
N PRO A 187 -2.63 14.69 -8.66
CA PRO A 187 -2.92 13.73 -7.59
C PRO A 187 -3.76 12.53 -8.04
N SER A 188 -4.51 12.66 -9.14
CA SER A 188 -5.39 11.63 -9.68
C SER A 188 -4.76 10.87 -10.84
N GLY A 189 -5.39 9.77 -11.27
CA GLY A 189 -4.90 8.94 -12.38
C GLY A 189 -3.77 8.01 -11.95
N LEU A 190 -4.15 6.92 -11.28
CA LEU A 190 -3.24 5.87 -10.83
C LEU A 190 -3.84 4.52 -11.21
N THR A 191 -3.28 3.88 -12.25
CA THR A 191 -3.73 2.55 -12.66
C THR A 191 -3.08 1.47 -11.80
N TYR A 192 -3.90 0.67 -11.13
CA TYR A 192 -3.43 -0.41 -10.25
C TYR A 192 -2.46 -1.39 -10.93
N TYR A 193 -2.79 -1.86 -12.14
CA TYR A 193 -1.99 -2.86 -12.85
C TYR A 193 -0.61 -2.36 -13.27
N GLY A 194 -0.52 -1.12 -13.71
CA GLY A 194 0.77 -0.50 -14.00
C GLY A 194 1.68 -0.52 -12.78
N GLY A 195 1.12 -0.16 -11.63
CA GLY A 195 1.86 -0.19 -10.36
C GLY A 195 2.29 -1.60 -9.97
N LEU A 196 1.37 -2.58 -10.05
CA LEU A 196 1.67 -3.98 -9.71
C LEU A 196 2.78 -4.56 -10.59
N ILE A 197 2.72 -4.34 -11.91
CA ILE A 197 3.69 -4.87 -12.88
C ILE A 197 5.07 -4.28 -12.63
N VAL A 198 5.19 -2.95 -12.59
CA VAL A 198 6.49 -2.27 -12.46
C VAL A 198 7.10 -2.53 -11.08
N ALA A 199 6.31 -2.54 -10.00
CA ALA A 199 6.79 -2.92 -8.67
C ALA A 199 7.30 -4.36 -8.64
N SER A 200 6.55 -5.30 -9.21
CA SER A 200 6.93 -6.73 -9.24
C SER A 200 8.21 -6.97 -10.03
N LEU A 201 8.37 -6.33 -11.20
CA LEU A 201 9.59 -6.42 -12.00
C LEU A 201 10.80 -5.80 -11.28
N SER A 202 10.61 -4.64 -10.63
CA SER A 202 11.66 -3.97 -9.87
C SER A 202 12.12 -4.82 -8.69
N LEU A 203 11.19 -5.44 -7.96
CA LEU A 203 11.50 -6.37 -6.87
C LEU A 203 12.13 -7.66 -7.37
N TRP A 204 11.67 -8.22 -8.48
CA TRP A 204 12.29 -9.40 -9.09
C TRP A 204 13.76 -9.16 -9.42
N TYR A 205 14.07 -8.02 -10.06
CA TYR A 205 15.44 -7.63 -10.34
C TYR A 205 16.25 -7.42 -9.04
N TYR A 206 15.69 -6.72 -8.05
CA TYR A 206 16.32 -6.49 -6.76
C TYR A 206 16.66 -7.80 -6.03
N PHE A 207 15.71 -8.73 -5.95
CA PHE A 207 15.91 -10.03 -5.30
C PHE A 207 16.98 -10.85 -6.02
N ARG A 208 16.96 -10.86 -7.36
CA ARG A 208 17.99 -11.54 -8.17
C ARG A 208 19.38 -10.97 -7.89
N LYS A 209 19.51 -9.64 -7.78
CA LYS A 209 20.77 -8.96 -7.47
C LYS A 209 21.33 -9.33 -6.09
N HIS A 210 20.45 -9.63 -5.14
CA HIS A 210 20.79 -9.93 -3.75
C HIS A 210 20.72 -11.41 -3.37
N ASN A 211 20.82 -12.31 -4.35
CA ASN A 211 20.78 -13.77 -4.17
C ASN A 211 19.55 -14.26 -3.41
N MET A 212 18.46 -13.48 -3.43
CA MET A 212 17.17 -13.85 -2.86
C MET A 212 16.35 -14.48 -3.97
N ARG A 213 16.14 -15.79 -3.91
CA ARG A 213 15.33 -16.47 -4.93
C ARG A 213 13.88 -15.98 -4.83
N PHE A 214 13.36 -15.41 -5.92
CA PHE A 214 12.05 -14.75 -5.96
C PHE A 214 10.93 -15.59 -5.34
N ILE A 215 10.85 -16.89 -5.68
CA ILE A 215 9.77 -17.74 -5.18
C ILE A 215 9.80 -17.95 -3.66
N ASP A 216 10.99 -17.99 -3.04
CA ASP A 216 11.10 -18.15 -1.59
C ASP A 216 10.65 -16.88 -0.86
N VAL A 217 10.90 -15.72 -1.48
CA VAL A 217 10.40 -14.43 -1.01
C VAL A 217 8.89 -14.34 -1.24
N ALA A 218 8.39 -14.76 -2.41
CA ALA A 218 6.96 -14.78 -2.70
C ALA A 218 6.18 -15.64 -1.69
N ASP A 219 6.68 -16.84 -1.36
CA ASP A 219 6.11 -17.66 -0.29
C ASP A 219 6.15 -16.95 1.09
N ALA A 220 7.22 -16.21 1.39
CA ALA A 220 7.32 -15.44 2.63
C ALA A 220 6.28 -14.31 2.70
N LEU A 221 6.06 -13.64 1.56
CA LEU A 221 5.13 -12.53 1.44
C LEU A 221 3.68 -12.99 1.30
N ALA A 222 3.40 -14.22 0.85
CA ALA A 222 2.07 -14.67 0.48
C ALA A 222 0.97 -14.42 1.54
N PRO A 223 1.15 -14.79 2.83
CA PRO A 223 0.17 -14.44 3.85
C PRO A 223 0.07 -12.91 4.05
N ILE A 224 1.21 -12.23 4.04
CA ILE A 224 1.31 -10.78 4.32
C ILE A 224 0.64 -9.97 3.20
N LEU A 225 0.70 -10.41 1.95
CA LEU A 225 -0.02 -9.80 0.83
C LEU A 225 -1.53 -9.83 1.06
N MET A 226 -2.07 -10.96 1.52
CA MET A 226 -3.49 -11.07 1.88
C MET A 226 -3.86 -10.10 3.00
N LEU A 227 -3.04 -10.02 4.06
CA LEU A 227 -3.28 -9.03 5.12
C LEU A 227 -3.18 -7.60 4.61
N SER A 228 -2.21 -7.29 3.74
CA SER A 228 -2.01 -5.95 3.18
C SER A 228 -3.25 -5.49 2.40
N TYR A 229 -3.89 -6.40 1.66
CA TYR A 229 -5.13 -6.14 0.94
C TYR A 229 -6.25 -5.78 1.92
N GLY A 230 -6.47 -6.62 2.94
CA GLY A 230 -7.45 -6.34 3.99
C GLY A 230 -7.21 -5.02 4.72
N LEU A 231 -5.97 -4.71 5.08
CA LEU A 231 -5.63 -3.44 5.73
C LEU A 231 -5.85 -2.23 4.81
N GLY A 232 -5.56 -2.36 3.52
CA GLY A 232 -5.88 -1.33 2.52
C GLY A 232 -7.39 -1.08 2.41
N ARG A 233 -8.18 -2.16 2.43
CA ARG A 233 -9.66 -2.08 2.39
C ARG A 233 -10.28 -1.41 3.62
N ILE A 234 -9.58 -1.39 4.77
CA ILE A 234 -9.99 -0.54 5.91
C ILE A 234 -9.98 0.94 5.50
N GLY A 235 -8.96 1.37 4.77
CA GLY A 235 -8.89 2.72 4.22
C GLY A 235 -10.10 3.04 3.33
N CYS A 236 -10.43 2.13 2.40
CA CYS A 236 -11.60 2.25 1.53
C CYS A 236 -12.90 2.35 2.33
N GLN A 237 -13.09 1.45 3.30
CA GLN A 237 -14.30 1.40 4.12
C GLN A 237 -14.45 2.65 5.00
N VAL A 238 -13.37 3.21 5.55
CA VAL A 238 -13.46 4.39 6.42
C VAL A 238 -13.66 5.66 5.62
N ALA A 239 -12.97 5.80 4.48
CA ALA A 239 -13.08 6.97 3.62
C ALA A 239 -14.41 7.01 2.83
N GLY A 240 -14.97 5.85 2.50
CA GLY A 240 -16.08 5.74 1.54
C GLY A 240 -15.61 6.22 0.16
N ASP A 241 -14.64 5.53 -0.43
CA ASP A 241 -13.94 5.95 -1.66
C ASP A 241 -14.53 5.37 -2.95
N GLY A 242 -15.72 4.78 -2.92
CA GLY A 242 -16.39 4.24 -4.10
C GLY A 242 -16.26 2.72 -4.27
N ASP A 243 -15.47 2.06 -3.42
CA ASP A 243 -15.26 0.62 -3.49
C ASP A 243 -16.44 -0.23 -2.96
N TRP A 244 -17.64 0.34 -2.87
CA TRP A 244 -18.85 -0.34 -2.43
C TRP A 244 -19.51 -1.18 -3.53
N GLY A 245 -20.49 -1.99 -3.13
CA GLY A 245 -21.16 -2.94 -3.99
C GLY A 245 -22.33 -2.36 -4.78
N ILE A 246 -23.03 -3.25 -5.47
CA ILE A 246 -24.34 -2.96 -6.06
C ILE A 246 -25.38 -2.68 -4.98
N VAL A 247 -26.49 -2.04 -5.37
CA VAL A 247 -27.66 -1.84 -4.52
C VAL A 247 -28.11 -3.16 -3.91
N ASN A 248 -28.28 -3.17 -2.58
CA ASN A 248 -28.73 -4.33 -1.84
C ASN A 248 -30.22 -4.23 -1.51
N THR A 249 -31.05 -4.89 -2.33
CA THR A 249 -32.49 -5.05 -2.08
C THR A 249 -32.84 -6.32 -1.31
N LYS A 250 -31.86 -7.14 -0.94
CA LYS A 250 -32.08 -8.43 -0.30
C LYS A 250 -32.40 -8.26 1.19
N PRO A 251 -33.36 -9.03 1.74
CA PRO A 251 -33.66 -8.98 3.16
C PRO A 251 -32.44 -9.38 3.98
N LYS A 252 -32.27 -8.75 5.14
CA LYS A 252 -31.16 -9.03 6.06
C LYS A 252 -31.23 -10.49 6.53
N PRO A 253 -30.15 -11.27 6.42
CA PRO A 253 -30.18 -12.70 6.72
C PRO A 253 -30.32 -13.02 8.22
N PHE A 254 -29.86 -12.12 9.09
CA PHE A 254 -29.88 -12.32 10.53
C PHE A 254 -30.39 -11.07 11.26
N SER A 255 -31.33 -11.25 12.19
CA SER A 255 -31.97 -10.14 12.92
C SER A 255 -31.00 -9.37 13.84
N TRP A 256 -30.05 -10.07 14.48
CA TRP A 256 -29.06 -9.49 15.40
C TRP A 256 -27.98 -8.66 14.70
N MET A 257 -27.82 -8.82 13.38
CA MET A 257 -26.76 -8.18 12.63
C MET A 257 -27.06 -6.69 12.42
N PRO A 258 -26.10 -5.77 12.63
CA PRO A 258 -26.28 -4.35 12.34
C PRO A 258 -26.59 -4.11 10.86
N ASP A 259 -27.45 -3.14 10.55
CA ASP A 259 -27.88 -2.89 9.17
C ASP A 259 -26.70 -2.49 8.28
N TRP A 260 -25.79 -1.66 8.78
CA TRP A 260 -24.58 -1.22 8.06
C TRP A 260 -23.64 -2.37 7.65
N PHE A 261 -23.77 -3.55 8.27
CA PHE A 261 -23.00 -4.73 7.87
C PHE A 261 -23.59 -5.38 6.61
N TRP A 262 -24.89 -5.22 6.36
CA TRP A 262 -25.60 -5.83 5.24
C TRP A 262 -25.89 -4.84 4.11
N SER A 263 -26.42 -3.67 4.46
CA SER A 263 -26.80 -2.62 3.54
C SER A 263 -26.38 -1.28 4.13
N TYR A 264 -25.50 -0.57 3.42
CA TYR A 264 -24.92 0.67 3.91
C TYR A 264 -24.99 1.76 2.87
N ASP A 265 -25.28 2.99 3.28
CA ASP A 265 -25.50 4.14 2.40
C ASP A 265 -24.27 5.05 2.28
N TYR A 266 -23.17 4.73 2.99
CA TYR A 266 -21.90 5.47 2.92
C TYR A 266 -22.08 6.99 3.10
N ALA A 267 -22.82 7.41 4.13
CA ALA A 267 -22.94 8.81 4.50
C ALA A 267 -21.57 9.48 4.69
N HIS A 268 -21.41 10.71 4.20
CA HIS A 268 -20.16 11.47 4.20
C HIS A 268 -19.01 10.85 3.40
N ASN A 269 -19.31 10.12 2.32
CA ASN A 269 -18.31 9.50 1.46
C ASN A 269 -17.37 10.54 0.82
N VAL A 270 -16.09 10.20 0.64
CA VAL A 270 -15.06 11.14 0.14
C VAL A 270 -15.28 11.55 -1.32
N ASN A 271 -15.95 10.70 -2.11
CA ASN A 271 -16.29 11.00 -3.50
C ASN A 271 -17.45 11.99 -3.65
N LYS A 272 -18.12 12.33 -2.54
CA LYS A 272 -19.30 13.21 -2.50
C LYS A 272 -20.45 12.70 -3.37
N GLU A 273 -20.55 11.39 -3.58
CA GLU A 273 -21.58 10.75 -4.39
C GLU A 273 -22.92 10.61 -3.66
N GLY A 274 -24.02 10.64 -4.43
CA GLY A 274 -25.38 10.41 -3.96
C GLY A 274 -26.21 11.68 -3.82
N VAL A 275 -27.09 11.71 -2.82
CA VAL A 275 -28.02 12.82 -2.55
C VAL A 275 -27.61 13.59 -1.29
N PRO A 276 -28.01 14.86 -1.13
CA PRO A 276 -27.67 15.66 0.05
C PRO A 276 -28.23 15.06 1.35
N LEU A 277 -27.42 15.01 2.39
CA LEU A 277 -27.82 14.65 3.76
C LEU A 277 -28.62 15.80 4.40
N PRO A 278 -29.82 15.54 4.95
CA PRO A 278 -30.60 16.59 5.63
C PRO A 278 -29.87 17.07 6.88
N ASN A 279 -29.85 18.39 7.10
CA ASN A 279 -29.24 19.05 8.27
C ASN A 279 -27.74 18.74 8.50
N CYS A 280 -26.98 18.48 7.43
CA CYS A 280 -25.55 18.24 7.54
C CYS A 280 -24.78 19.50 7.96
N THR A 281 -23.86 19.34 8.92
CA THR A 281 -23.03 20.42 9.50
C THR A 281 -21.56 20.34 9.07
N TRP A 282 -21.22 19.41 8.17
CA TRP A 282 -19.86 19.26 7.65
C TRP A 282 -19.69 20.17 6.43
N ASP A 283 -18.46 20.65 6.20
CA ASP A 283 -18.21 21.63 5.13
C ASP A 283 -18.57 21.05 3.74
N ASP A 284 -17.96 19.92 3.38
CA ASP A 284 -17.86 19.48 1.98
C ASP A 284 -18.40 18.06 1.72
N TYR A 285 -18.71 17.33 2.77
CA TYR A 285 -19.02 15.90 2.72
C TYR A 285 -20.44 15.64 3.17
N CYS A 286 -21.41 16.32 2.59
CA CYS A 286 -22.81 16.28 3.01
C CYS A 286 -23.69 15.43 2.10
N THR A 287 -23.18 14.30 1.62
CA THR A 287 -23.92 13.39 0.73
C THR A 287 -23.91 11.96 1.26
N HIS A 288 -24.90 11.19 0.81
CA HIS A 288 -25.01 9.75 1.04
C HIS A 288 -25.70 9.07 -0.14
N LEU A 289 -25.51 7.77 -0.30
CA LEU A 289 -26.16 7.00 -1.35
C LEU A 289 -27.68 6.92 -1.09
N PRO A 290 -28.53 7.16 -2.11
CA PRO A 290 -29.98 7.13 -1.93
C PRO A 290 -30.54 5.74 -1.60
N GLN A 291 -29.78 4.68 -1.94
CA GLN A 291 -30.11 3.29 -1.63
C GLN A 291 -28.90 2.62 -0.99
N GLY A 292 -29.15 1.78 0.01
CA GLY A 292 -28.09 1.01 0.65
C GLY A 292 -27.50 -0.02 -0.31
N VAL A 293 -26.19 -0.14 -0.28
CA VAL A 293 -25.40 -1.06 -1.11
C VAL A 293 -24.72 -2.11 -0.25
N PHE A 294 -24.24 -3.20 -0.87
CA PHE A 294 -23.39 -4.14 -0.16
C PHE A 294 -22.08 -3.45 0.26
N PRO A 295 -21.69 -3.46 1.53
CA PRO A 295 -20.43 -2.88 1.98
C PRO A 295 -19.25 -3.80 1.62
N THR A 296 -18.93 -3.94 0.33
CA THR A 296 -17.91 -4.90 -0.13
C THR A 296 -16.53 -4.70 0.49
N PRO A 297 -16.03 -3.48 0.77
CA PRO A 297 -14.75 -3.31 1.45
C PRO A 297 -14.74 -3.95 2.83
N LEU A 298 -15.86 -3.91 3.56
CA LEU A 298 -16.01 -4.60 4.85
C LEU A 298 -15.87 -6.12 4.69
N TYR A 299 -16.51 -6.71 3.68
CA TYR A 299 -16.43 -8.14 3.41
C TYR A 299 -14.99 -8.55 3.02
N GLU A 300 -14.35 -7.75 2.17
CA GLU A 300 -12.96 -7.95 1.77
C GLU A 300 -12.00 -7.88 2.99
N ILE A 301 -12.20 -6.94 3.92
CA ILE A 301 -11.43 -6.89 5.18
C ILE A 301 -11.55 -8.20 5.95
N ILE A 302 -12.79 -8.65 6.19
CA ILE A 302 -13.07 -9.83 7.01
C ILE A 302 -12.47 -11.09 6.37
N VAL A 303 -12.74 -11.30 5.08
CA VAL A 303 -12.24 -12.46 4.34
C VAL A 303 -10.72 -12.43 4.26
N SER A 304 -10.11 -11.27 4.00
CA SER A 304 -8.65 -11.12 3.95
C SER A 304 -7.99 -11.44 5.29
N VAL A 305 -8.56 -11.01 6.40
CA VAL A 305 -8.03 -11.32 7.74
C VAL A 305 -8.15 -12.82 8.04
N ILE A 306 -9.29 -13.45 7.70
CA ILE A 306 -9.48 -14.90 7.85
C ILE A 306 -8.46 -15.67 6.99
N LEU A 307 -8.32 -15.30 5.72
CA LEU A 307 -7.39 -15.94 4.80
C LEU A 307 -5.93 -15.70 5.19
N PHE A 308 -5.60 -14.53 5.75
CA PHE A 308 -4.29 -14.27 6.35
C PHE A 308 -4.00 -15.26 7.47
N PHE A 309 -4.90 -15.41 8.45
CA PHE A 309 -4.68 -16.33 9.56
C PHE A 309 -4.62 -17.78 9.10
N PHE A 310 -5.44 -18.17 8.11
CA PHE A 310 -5.37 -19.47 7.46
C PHE A 310 -3.99 -19.71 6.84
N LEU A 311 -3.53 -18.84 5.92
CA LEU A 311 -2.23 -18.94 5.27
C LEU A 311 -1.08 -18.89 6.28
N TRP A 312 -1.20 -18.03 7.29
CA TRP A 312 -0.22 -17.90 8.37
C TRP A 312 -0.15 -19.20 9.18
N SER A 313 -1.27 -19.85 9.49
CA SER A 313 -1.30 -21.11 10.25
C SER A 313 -0.63 -22.27 9.50
N VAL A 314 -0.78 -22.34 8.17
CA VAL A 314 -0.24 -23.43 7.34
C VAL A 314 1.21 -23.17 6.87
N ARG A 315 1.72 -21.94 7.00
CA ARG A 315 3.06 -21.56 6.51
C ARG A 315 4.23 -22.37 7.06
N LYS A 316 4.05 -23.01 8.22
CA LYS A 316 5.06 -23.89 8.84
C LYS A 316 4.98 -25.33 8.34
N LYS A 317 3.81 -25.74 7.83
CA LYS A 317 3.55 -27.09 7.30
C LYS A 317 3.93 -27.19 5.83
N ILE A 318 3.73 -26.11 5.07
CA ILE A 318 4.09 -26.04 3.65
C ILE A 318 5.55 -25.59 3.52
N THR A 319 6.44 -26.55 3.25
CA THR A 319 7.89 -26.30 3.13
C THR A 319 8.41 -26.32 1.70
N THR A 320 7.64 -26.85 0.75
CA THR A 320 8.02 -26.87 -0.66
C THR A 320 7.93 -25.46 -1.24
N PRO A 321 9.01 -24.93 -1.85
CA PRO A 321 9.02 -23.61 -2.48
C PRO A 321 7.91 -23.43 -3.51
N GLY A 322 7.23 -22.30 -3.49
CA GLY A 322 6.14 -21.90 -4.38
C GLY A 322 4.76 -22.39 -3.99
N LYS A 323 4.64 -23.39 -3.12
CA LYS A 323 3.33 -23.91 -2.72
C LYS A 323 2.54 -22.93 -1.88
N LEU A 324 3.17 -22.20 -0.96
CA LEU A 324 2.43 -21.28 -0.10
C LEU A 324 1.93 -20.07 -0.91
N PHE A 325 2.74 -19.58 -1.85
CA PHE A 325 2.35 -18.56 -2.79
C PHE A 325 1.25 -19.04 -3.76
N GLY A 326 1.35 -20.27 -4.28
CA GLY A 326 0.29 -20.87 -5.09
C GLY A 326 -1.05 -20.98 -4.35
N LEU A 327 -1.01 -21.39 -3.08
CA LEU A 327 -2.20 -21.41 -2.22
C LEU A 327 -2.79 -20.02 -2.02
N TYR A 328 -1.94 -19.00 -1.81
CA TYR A 328 -2.37 -17.61 -1.74
C TYR A 328 -3.07 -17.15 -3.02
N LEU A 329 -2.47 -17.37 -4.19
CA LEU A 329 -3.08 -17.00 -5.48
C LEU A 329 -4.45 -17.68 -5.65
N PHE A 330 -4.55 -18.96 -5.27
CA PHE A 330 -5.80 -19.71 -5.34
C PHE A 330 -6.90 -19.10 -4.45
N VAL A 331 -6.63 -18.88 -3.16
CA VAL A 331 -7.64 -18.35 -2.24
C VAL A 331 -7.96 -16.87 -2.52
N ASN A 332 -6.98 -16.09 -2.97
CA ASN A 332 -7.17 -14.70 -3.37
C ASN A 332 -8.01 -14.59 -4.64
N GLY A 333 -7.80 -15.48 -5.61
CA GLY A 333 -8.63 -15.53 -6.80
C GLY A 333 -10.08 -15.87 -6.47
N TRP A 334 -10.33 -16.81 -5.56
CA TRP A 334 -11.69 -17.11 -5.09
C TRP A 334 -12.35 -15.95 -4.35
N GLU A 335 -11.64 -15.31 -3.44
CA GLU A 335 -12.12 -14.09 -2.76
C GLU A 335 -12.52 -13.03 -3.78
N ARG A 336 -11.64 -12.76 -4.76
CA ARG A 336 -11.90 -11.76 -5.79
C ARG A 336 -13.12 -12.11 -6.63
N LEU A 337 -13.25 -13.37 -7.06
CA LEU A 337 -14.37 -13.84 -7.87
C LEU A 337 -15.71 -13.67 -7.13
N LEU A 338 -15.75 -13.98 -5.83
CA LEU A 338 -16.96 -13.89 -5.01
C LEU A 338 -17.39 -12.45 -4.75
N ILE A 339 -16.44 -11.56 -4.43
CA ILE A 339 -16.71 -10.14 -4.20
C ILE A 339 -17.16 -9.45 -5.50
N GLU A 340 -16.59 -9.86 -6.64
CA GLU A 340 -16.93 -9.29 -7.94
C GLU A 340 -18.40 -9.47 -8.31
N GLN A 341 -19.06 -10.55 -7.87
CA GLN A 341 -20.48 -10.79 -8.12
C GLN A 341 -21.42 -9.75 -7.46
N ILE A 342 -20.90 -9.03 -6.46
CA ILE A 342 -21.64 -8.01 -5.71
C ILE A 342 -21.03 -6.62 -5.86
N ARG A 343 -20.06 -6.44 -6.76
CA ARG A 343 -19.42 -5.14 -7.06
C ARG A 343 -20.01 -4.46 -8.29
N VAL A 344 -19.86 -3.15 -8.33
CA VAL A 344 -20.16 -2.31 -9.50
C VAL A 344 -18.89 -2.26 -10.37
N ASN A 345 -18.83 -3.05 -11.44
CA ASN A 345 -17.70 -3.01 -12.37
C ASN A 345 -18.16 -3.10 -13.83
N THR A 346 -17.30 -2.59 -14.71
CA THR A 346 -17.51 -2.62 -16.16
C THR A 346 -17.25 -4.03 -16.70
N LYS A 347 -18.15 -4.46 -17.61
CA LYS A 347 -18.05 -5.75 -18.31
C LYS A 347 -17.40 -5.55 -19.67
N TYR A 348 -16.61 -6.51 -20.11
CA TYR A 348 -16.03 -6.54 -21.45
C TYR A 348 -16.87 -7.44 -22.35
N ASP A 349 -17.00 -7.08 -23.63
CA ASP A 349 -17.62 -7.95 -24.63
C ASP A 349 -16.54 -8.76 -25.34
N ILE A 350 -16.39 -10.03 -24.95
CA ILE A 350 -15.36 -10.93 -25.47
C ILE A 350 -16.01 -12.21 -25.98
N PHE A 351 -16.08 -12.40 -27.30
CA PHE A 351 -16.58 -13.62 -27.95
C PHE A 351 -17.97 -14.09 -27.44
N GLY A 352 -18.87 -13.16 -27.12
CA GLY A 352 -20.21 -13.46 -26.59
C GLY A 352 -20.27 -13.73 -25.07
N PHE A 353 -19.14 -13.63 -24.38
CA PHE A 353 -19.06 -13.59 -22.92
C PHE A 353 -18.88 -12.14 -22.44
N HIS A 354 -19.44 -11.84 -21.28
CA HIS A 354 -19.44 -10.49 -20.69
C HIS A 354 -18.68 -10.40 -19.35
N PRO A 355 -17.43 -10.91 -19.23
CA PRO A 355 -16.73 -10.93 -17.96
C PRO A 355 -16.20 -9.55 -17.57
N THR A 356 -16.05 -9.29 -16.28
CA THR A 356 -15.28 -8.13 -15.81
C THR A 356 -13.78 -8.42 -15.84
N GLN A 357 -12.94 -7.38 -15.81
CA GLN A 357 -11.48 -7.55 -15.72
C GLN A 357 -11.07 -8.42 -14.52
N ALA A 358 -11.76 -8.21 -13.42
CA ALA A 358 -11.51 -8.88 -12.16
C ALA A 358 -11.88 -10.36 -12.23
N GLU A 359 -12.94 -10.76 -12.94
CA GLU A 359 -13.30 -12.17 -13.13
C GLU A 359 -12.23 -12.91 -13.95
N ILE A 360 -11.72 -12.28 -15.01
CA ILE A 360 -10.64 -12.85 -15.83
C ILE A 360 -9.39 -13.09 -14.97
N ILE A 361 -8.99 -12.07 -14.21
CA ILE A 361 -7.79 -12.15 -13.36
C ILE A 361 -8.00 -13.15 -12.22
N ALA A 362 -9.16 -13.14 -11.57
CA ALA A 362 -9.51 -14.11 -10.55
C ALA A 362 -9.38 -15.55 -11.09
N THR A 363 -9.87 -15.80 -12.29
CA THR A 363 -9.76 -17.11 -12.96
C THR A 363 -8.29 -17.49 -13.20
N VAL A 364 -7.46 -16.56 -13.70
CA VAL A 364 -6.02 -16.79 -13.88
C VAL A 364 -5.32 -17.07 -12.55
N LEU A 365 -5.67 -16.36 -11.48
CA LEU A 365 -5.13 -16.57 -10.14
C LEU A 365 -5.52 -17.94 -9.56
N ILE A 366 -6.78 -18.36 -9.74
CA ILE A 366 -7.27 -19.68 -9.31
C ILE A 366 -6.52 -20.79 -10.04
N VAL A 367 -6.51 -20.76 -11.38
CA VAL A 367 -5.88 -21.80 -12.19
C VAL A 367 -4.36 -21.81 -11.99
N GLY A 368 -3.72 -20.64 -12.07
CA GLY A 368 -2.28 -20.50 -11.88
C GLY A 368 -1.83 -20.87 -10.47
N GLY A 369 -2.60 -20.49 -9.45
CA GLY A 369 -2.36 -20.85 -8.05
C GLY A 369 -2.46 -22.35 -7.81
N ALA A 370 -3.50 -23.00 -8.35
CA ALA A 370 -3.66 -24.45 -8.29
C ALA A 370 -2.51 -25.18 -9.00
N LEU A 371 -2.19 -24.77 -10.22
CA LEU A 371 -1.07 -25.35 -10.99
C LEU A 371 0.24 -25.23 -10.22
N LEU A 372 0.57 -24.04 -9.71
CA LEU A 372 1.78 -23.81 -8.92
C LEU A 372 1.77 -24.68 -7.65
N PHE A 373 0.65 -24.80 -6.94
CA PHE A 373 0.55 -25.61 -5.74
C PHE A 373 0.82 -27.10 -5.98
N PHE A 374 0.25 -27.67 -7.05
CA PHE A 374 0.39 -29.09 -7.35
C PHE A 374 1.71 -29.42 -8.04
N LYS A 375 2.20 -28.54 -8.94
CA LYS A 375 3.40 -28.77 -9.76
C LYS A 375 4.69 -28.15 -9.20
N ALA A 376 4.64 -27.40 -8.11
CA ALA A 376 5.82 -26.78 -7.49
C ALA A 376 6.99 -27.76 -7.26
N LYS A 377 6.71 -29.00 -6.87
CA LYS A 377 7.75 -30.02 -6.66
C LYS A 377 8.50 -30.36 -7.94
N ASP A 378 7.80 -30.38 -9.06
CA ASP A 378 8.35 -30.74 -10.37
C ASP A 378 9.06 -29.54 -10.99
N TRP A 379 8.51 -28.34 -10.82
CA TRP A 379 8.99 -27.11 -11.46
C TRP A 379 10.10 -26.39 -10.69
N ILE A 380 10.14 -26.53 -9.37
CA ILE A 380 10.99 -25.71 -8.50
C ILE A 380 11.93 -26.59 -7.70
N LYS A 381 13.18 -26.64 -8.15
CA LYS A 381 14.25 -27.35 -7.44
C LYS A 381 14.45 -26.74 -6.05
N PRO A 382 14.58 -27.53 -4.97
CA PRO A 382 14.95 -27.01 -3.65
C PRO A 382 16.30 -26.30 -3.71
N THR A 383 16.49 -25.23 -2.94
CA THR A 383 17.82 -24.66 -2.71
C THR A 383 18.69 -25.68 -1.98
N THR A 384 19.98 -25.76 -2.30
CA THR A 384 20.93 -26.78 -1.81
C THR A 384 20.98 -26.91 -0.27
N ASN A 385 20.66 -25.86 0.47
CA ASN A 385 20.58 -25.89 1.94
C ASN A 385 19.35 -26.62 2.51
N HIS A 386 18.29 -26.84 1.72
CA HIS A 386 17.10 -27.58 2.16
C HIS A 386 17.36 -29.09 2.31
N LEU A 387 18.38 -29.62 1.63
CA LEU A 387 18.72 -31.05 1.61
C LEU A 387 19.52 -31.51 2.83
N ALA A 388 20.06 -30.58 3.63
CA ALA A 388 20.91 -30.91 4.79
C ALA A 388 20.11 -31.12 6.10
N LYS A 389 18.79 -30.98 6.09
CA LYS A 389 17.93 -31.03 7.30
C LYS A 389 16.66 -31.89 7.18
N ASN A 390 16.54 -32.70 6.12
CA ASN A 390 15.47 -33.69 6.00
C ASN A 390 16.02 -35.08 6.25
#